data_AF-A0A7S1J6T5-F1
#
_entry.id   AF-A0A7S1J6T5-F1
#
_cell.length_a   1.000
_cell.length_b   1.000
_cell.length_c   1.000
_cell.angle_alpha   90.00
_cell.angle_beta   90.00
_cell.angle_gamma   90.00
#
_symmetry.space_group_name_H-M   'P 1'
#
loop_
_entity.id
_entity.type
_entity.pdbx_description
1 polymer ?
#
loop_
_entity_poly.entity_id
_entity_poly.type
_entity_poly.pdbx_seq_one_letter_code
_entity_poly.pdbx_strand_id
1 'polypeptide(L)'
;VDRVEKRLKEMGSDVTLLGHSAGGWLARVYLGDKLDTEDKRRVKKLVTLGTPHLPADPESNAPDQTRGLLTYINREYPGAFHPEVEYVCVAGKHRKGAFPWDDPSKDPECPGTRWEKFFVGAGYWTVCGNLQVWGDSIVPVQSAILPDAHKDVVL
;
A
#
# COMPACT_ATOMS: atom_id res chain seq x y z
N VAL A 1 8.78 3.93 18.47
CA VAL A 1 10.02 4.26 17.74
C VAL A 1 11.22 3.54 18.36
N ASP A 2 11.33 3.56 19.69
CA ASP A 2 12.45 3.00 20.47
C ASP A 2 12.84 1.54 20.17
N ARG A 3 11.88 0.65 19.87
CA ARG A 3 12.21 -0.75 19.57
C ARG A 3 12.90 -0.92 18.22
N VAL A 4 12.49 -0.16 17.20
CA VAL A 4 13.11 -0.25 15.86
C VAL A 4 14.53 0.29 15.95
N GLU A 5 14.70 1.48 16.51
CA GLU A 5 16.02 2.10 16.68
C GLU A 5 16.96 1.25 17.53
N LYS A 6 16.47 0.65 18.63
CA LYS A 6 17.25 -0.30 19.42
C LYS A 6 17.74 -1.48 18.58
N ARG A 7 16.87 -2.06 17.74
CA ARG A 7 17.26 -3.17 16.86
C ARG A 7 18.24 -2.74 15.78
N LEU A 8 18.08 -1.55 15.20
CA LEU A 8 19.05 -1.01 14.26
C LEU A 8 20.43 -0.89 14.91
N LYS A 9 20.51 -0.31 16.10
CA LYS A 9 21.76 -0.20 16.87
C LYS A 9 22.39 -1.57 17.14
N GLU A 10 21.60 -2.54 17.60
CA GLU A 10 22.07 -3.90 17.88
C GLU A 10 22.61 -4.63 16.64
N MET A 11 22.05 -4.39 15.45
CA MET A 11 22.46 -5.09 14.23
C MET A 11 23.81 -4.61 13.66
N GLY A 12 24.18 -3.35 13.83
CA GLY A 12 25.41 -2.77 13.26
C GLY A 12 25.56 -2.78 11.71
N SER A 13 24.67 -3.43 10.93
CA SER A 13 24.69 -3.51 9.46
C SER A 13 23.55 -2.75 8.75
N ASP A 14 23.64 -2.58 7.44
CA ASP A 14 22.51 -2.11 6.64
C ASP A 14 21.29 -3.04 6.79
N VAL A 15 20.08 -2.45 6.73
CA VAL A 15 18.82 -3.17 6.94
C VAL A 15 17.81 -2.93 5.82
N THR A 16 16.92 -3.91 5.68
CA THR A 16 15.69 -3.80 4.88
C THR A 16 14.49 -3.77 5.82
N LEU A 17 13.62 -2.77 5.65
CA LEU A 17 12.32 -2.74 6.30
C LEU A 17 11.31 -3.52 5.45
N LEU A 18 10.52 -4.36 6.10
CA LEU A 18 9.39 -5.06 5.50
C LEU A 18 8.10 -4.56 6.14
N GLY A 19 7.26 -3.89 5.36
CA GLY A 19 5.95 -3.41 5.78
C GLY A 19 4.83 -4.18 5.12
N HIS A 20 3.96 -4.83 5.89
CA HIS A 20 2.77 -5.48 5.37
C HIS A 20 1.52 -4.67 5.71
N SER A 21 0.61 -4.51 4.75
CA SER A 21 -0.63 -3.76 4.93
C SER A 21 -0.34 -2.37 5.54
N ALA A 22 -0.95 -2.01 6.67
CA ALA A 22 -0.71 -0.74 7.35
C ALA A 22 0.76 -0.50 7.74
N GLY A 23 1.52 -1.57 7.98
CA GLY A 23 2.94 -1.48 8.32
C GLY A 23 3.79 -0.79 7.25
N GLY A 24 3.41 -0.86 5.97
CA GLY A 24 4.17 -0.23 4.88
C GLY A 24 4.06 1.29 4.88
N TRP A 25 2.87 1.86 5.08
CA TRP A 25 2.73 3.31 5.19
C TRP A 25 3.21 3.83 6.55
N LEU A 26 3.16 3.03 7.61
CA LEU A 26 3.83 3.35 8.88
C LEU A 26 5.35 3.38 8.74
N ALA A 27 5.93 2.49 7.94
CA ALA A 27 7.36 2.51 7.63
C ALA A 27 7.75 3.79 6.86
N ARG A 28 6.89 4.28 5.95
CA ARG A 28 7.09 5.59 5.30
C ARG A 28 7.10 6.73 6.31
N VAL A 29 6.19 6.73 7.29
CA VAL A 29 6.19 7.71 8.39
C VAL A 29 7.48 7.63 9.20
N TYR A 30 7.95 6.42 9.51
CA TYR A 30 9.19 6.21 10.27
C TYR A 30 10.42 6.76 9.53
N LEU A 31 10.48 6.57 8.21
CA LEU A 31 11.56 7.11 7.37
C LEU A 31 11.48 8.63 7.25
N GLY A 32 10.28 9.16 7.01
CA GLY A 32 10.06 10.60 6.84
C GLY A 32 10.16 11.42 8.13
N ASP A 33 10.03 10.77 9.29
CA ASP A 33 10.15 11.42 10.60
C ASP A 33 11.51 12.14 10.73
N LYS A 34 11.44 13.46 10.98
CA LYS A 34 12.55 14.43 10.91
C LYS A 34 13.68 14.18 11.90
N LEU A 35 13.53 13.22 12.80
CA LEU A 35 14.61 12.73 13.64
C LEU A 35 15.55 11.88 12.78
N ASP A 36 16.46 12.54 12.05
CA ASP A 36 17.53 11.88 11.31
C ASP A 36 18.55 11.30 12.30
N THR A 37 18.62 9.98 12.38
CA THR A 37 19.58 9.26 13.21
C THR A 37 20.53 8.47 12.32
N GLU A 38 21.78 8.28 12.75
CA GLU A 38 22.74 7.46 12.00
C GLU A 38 22.19 6.05 11.73
N ASP A 39 21.37 5.55 12.65
CA ASP A 39 20.69 4.27 12.53
C ASP A 39 19.61 4.26 11.43
N LYS A 40 18.80 5.31 11.29
CA LYS A 40 17.82 5.42 10.20
C LYS A 40 18.49 5.42 8.83
N ARG A 41 19.67 6.04 8.70
CA ARG A 41 20.46 6.04 7.45
C ARG A 41 20.98 4.65 7.03
N ARG A 42 20.91 3.66 7.91
CA ARG A 42 21.22 2.25 7.61
C ARG A 42 20.05 1.52 6.98
N VAL A 43 18.85 2.10 6.93
CA VAL A 43 17.78 1.56 6.11
C VAL A 43 18.12 1.82 4.65
N LYS A 44 18.37 0.75 3.89
CA LYS A 44 18.70 0.83 2.45
C LYS A 44 17.55 0.43 1.55
N LYS A 45 16.53 -0.23 2.10
CA LYS A 45 15.40 -0.74 1.35
C LYS A 45 14.13 -0.77 2.18
N LEU A 46 13.01 -0.41 1.56
CA LEU A 46 11.66 -0.64 2.06
C LEU A 46 10.92 -1.56 1.08
N VAL A 47 10.56 -2.75 1.55
CA VAL A 47 9.68 -3.67 0.82
C VAL A 47 8.29 -3.57 1.42
N THR A 48 7.27 -3.34 0.60
CA THR A 48 5.87 -3.34 1.03
C THR A 48 5.08 -4.50 0.42
N LEU A 49 4.20 -5.10 1.23
CA LEU A 49 3.34 -6.22 0.83
C LEU A 49 1.89 -5.82 1.01
N GLY A 50 1.15 -5.66 -0.09
CA GLY A 50 -0.28 -5.32 -0.06
C GLY A 50 -0.57 -4.09 0.79
N THR A 51 0.24 -3.03 0.68
CA THR A 51 0.10 -1.82 1.51
C THR A 51 -0.75 -0.77 0.79
N PRO A 52 -1.88 -0.30 1.34
CA PRO A 52 -2.63 0.79 0.74
C PRO A 52 -1.88 2.12 0.96
N HIS A 53 -1.03 2.49 0.01
CA HIS A 53 -0.16 3.65 0.09
C HIS A 53 -0.88 4.96 -0.18
N LEU A 54 -1.94 4.93 -0.98
CA LEU A 54 -2.65 6.12 -1.47
C LEU A 54 -4.00 6.28 -0.76
N PRO A 55 -4.43 7.52 -0.42
CA PRO A 55 -5.79 7.75 0.01
C PRO A 55 -6.77 7.41 -1.13
N ALA A 56 -8.02 7.13 -0.77
CA ALA A 56 -9.09 7.02 -1.77
C ALA A 56 -9.28 8.37 -2.49
N ASP A 57 -9.77 8.31 -3.73
CA ASP A 57 -10.13 9.51 -4.49
C ASP A 57 -11.18 10.33 -3.69
N PRO A 58 -10.94 11.61 -3.39
CA PRO A 58 -11.89 12.46 -2.69
C PRO A 58 -13.27 12.54 -3.36
N GLU A 59 -13.34 12.41 -4.69
CA GLU A 59 -14.60 12.46 -5.46
C GLU A 59 -15.42 11.17 -5.35
N SER A 60 -14.81 10.07 -4.87
CA SER A 60 -15.46 8.76 -4.78
C SER A 60 -16.44 8.61 -3.61
N ASN A 61 -16.46 9.57 -2.67
CA ASN A 61 -17.19 9.49 -1.39
C ASN A 61 -16.84 8.26 -0.53
N ALA A 62 -15.71 7.60 -0.79
CA ALA A 62 -15.23 6.49 0.02
C ALA A 62 -14.89 6.96 1.44
N PRO A 63 -15.18 6.15 2.48
CA PRO A 63 -14.84 6.50 3.84
C PRO A 63 -13.32 6.51 4.03
N ASP A 64 -12.78 7.56 4.63
CA ASP A 64 -11.36 7.60 5.01
C ASP A 64 -11.12 6.79 6.30
N GLN A 65 -10.79 5.51 6.12
CA GLN A 65 -10.46 4.58 7.21
C GLN A 65 -9.23 5.03 8.02
N THR A 66 -8.36 5.84 7.42
CA THR A 66 -7.12 6.31 8.04
C THR A 66 -7.27 7.67 8.71
N ARG A 67 -8.46 8.29 8.65
CA ARG A 67 -8.78 9.59 9.25
C ARG A 67 -7.77 10.68 8.88
N GLY A 68 -7.38 10.73 7.62
CA GLY A 68 -6.49 11.72 7.03
C GLY A 68 -5.01 11.33 7.05
N LEU A 69 -4.63 10.20 7.65
CA LEU A 69 -3.22 9.81 7.76
C LEU A 69 -2.59 9.55 6.40
N LEU A 70 -3.25 8.81 5.49
CA LEU A 70 -2.69 8.59 4.15
C LEU A 70 -2.59 9.90 3.36
N THR A 71 -3.56 10.79 3.50
CA THR A 71 -3.51 12.13 2.90
C THR A 71 -2.31 12.93 3.42
N TYR A 72 -2.09 12.92 4.73
CA TYR A 72 -0.93 13.55 5.37
C TYR A 72 0.39 12.96 4.86
N ILE A 73 0.52 11.62 4.88
CA ILE A 73 1.75 10.94 4.46
C ILE A 73 2.09 11.23 3.01
N ASN A 74 1.12 11.21 2.10
CA ASN A 74 1.40 11.47 0.68
C ASN A 74 1.67 12.95 0.39
N ARG A 75 1.29 13.87 1.28
CA ARG A 75 1.66 15.28 1.19
C ARG A 75 3.07 15.55 1.73
N GLU A 76 3.40 15.01 2.89
CA GLU A 76 4.70 15.29 3.54
C GLU A 76 5.83 14.40 3.00
N TYR A 77 5.52 13.15 2.66
CA TYR A 77 6.47 12.12 2.19
C TYR A 77 5.96 11.48 0.88
N PRO A 78 5.81 12.27 -0.20
CA PRO A 78 5.28 11.80 -1.47
C PRO A 78 6.13 10.70 -2.09
N GLY A 79 5.47 9.70 -2.67
CA GLY A 79 6.13 8.63 -3.42
C GLY A 79 7.25 7.93 -2.66
N ALA A 80 8.26 7.47 -3.42
CA ALA A 80 9.56 7.06 -2.91
C ALA A 80 10.39 8.27 -2.45
N PHE A 81 9.94 8.90 -1.35
CA PHE A 81 10.45 10.19 -0.87
C PHE A 81 11.96 10.24 -0.60
N HIS A 82 12.53 9.13 -0.11
CA HIS A 82 13.96 9.03 0.21
C HIS A 82 14.75 8.43 -0.96
N PRO A 83 15.50 9.22 -1.75
CA PRO A 83 16.23 8.72 -2.92
C PRO A 83 17.35 7.71 -2.56
N GLU A 84 17.83 7.74 -1.32
CA GLU A 84 18.83 6.81 -0.79
C GLU A 84 18.27 5.44 -0.37
N VAL A 85 16.94 5.29 -0.33
CA VAL A 85 16.24 4.06 0.03
C VAL A 85 15.62 3.44 -1.23
N GLU A 86 15.90 2.16 -1.47
CA GLU A 86 15.24 1.40 -2.53
C GLU A 86 13.81 1.04 -2.10
N TYR A 87 12.81 1.50 -2.83
CA TYR A 87 11.40 1.16 -2.58
C TYR A 87 10.95 0.03 -3.50
N VAL A 88 10.45 -1.06 -2.91
CA VAL A 88 9.90 -2.21 -3.64
C VAL A 88 8.47 -2.45 -3.19
N CYS A 89 7.51 -2.33 -4.09
CA CYS A 89 6.09 -2.58 -3.81
C CYS A 89 5.66 -3.93 -4.38
N VAL A 90 5.06 -4.78 -3.54
CA VAL A 90 4.48 -6.06 -3.94
C VAL A 90 2.97 -6.00 -3.77
N ALA A 91 2.25 -6.18 -4.87
CA ALA A 91 0.79 -6.18 -4.94
C ALA A 91 0.28 -7.55 -5.40
N GLY A 92 -0.83 -8.01 -4.82
CA GLY A 92 -1.53 -9.19 -5.32
C GLY A 92 -2.62 -8.82 -6.32
N LYS A 93 -2.72 -9.59 -7.42
CA LYS A 93 -3.76 -9.50 -8.45
C LYS A 93 -4.60 -10.77 -8.44
N HIS A 94 -5.22 -11.06 -7.30
CA HIS A 94 -6.03 -12.27 -7.10
C HIS A 94 -7.44 -12.15 -7.69
N ARG A 95 -8.13 -11.03 -7.41
CA ARG A 95 -9.54 -10.87 -7.77
C ARG A 95 -9.87 -9.45 -8.18
N LYS A 96 -10.65 -9.34 -9.26
CA LYS A 96 -11.26 -8.10 -9.72
C LYS A 96 -12.62 -7.90 -9.07
N GLY A 97 -12.84 -6.73 -8.48
CA GLY A 97 -14.16 -6.36 -7.97
C GLY A 97 -15.15 -6.04 -9.10
N ALA A 98 -16.44 -5.98 -8.77
CA ALA A 98 -17.51 -5.72 -9.73
C ALA A 98 -18.69 -4.98 -9.09
N PHE A 99 -19.56 -4.39 -9.90
CA PHE A 99 -20.87 -3.94 -9.46
C PHE A 99 -21.83 -5.13 -9.26
N PRO A 100 -22.89 -4.98 -8.44
CA PRO A 100 -23.82 -6.07 -8.18
C PRO A 100 -24.73 -6.38 -9.38
N TRP A 101 -24.81 -5.50 -10.39
CA TRP A 101 -25.53 -5.74 -11.65
C TRP A 101 -24.63 -6.27 -12.78
N ASP A 102 -23.32 -6.38 -12.56
CA ASP A 102 -22.41 -6.92 -13.58
C ASP A 102 -22.70 -8.41 -13.86
N ASP A 103 -22.44 -8.81 -15.10
CA ASP A 103 -22.55 -10.19 -15.55
C ASP A 103 -21.17 -10.86 -15.48
N PRO A 104 -20.93 -11.77 -14.51
CA PRO A 104 -19.62 -12.40 -14.32
C PRO A 104 -19.19 -13.25 -15.52
N SER A 105 -20.12 -13.70 -16.38
CA SER A 105 -19.77 -14.45 -17.59
C SER A 105 -19.02 -13.61 -18.62
N LYS A 106 -19.11 -12.29 -18.54
CA LYS A 106 -18.43 -11.33 -19.43
C LYS A 106 -17.00 -11.01 -19.00
N ASP A 107 -16.53 -11.55 -17.88
CA ASP A 107 -15.17 -11.35 -17.36
C ASP A 107 -14.47 -12.71 -17.16
N PRO A 108 -14.05 -13.38 -18.26
CA PRO A 108 -13.45 -14.71 -18.21
C PRO A 108 -12.07 -14.72 -17.55
N GLU A 109 -11.39 -13.57 -17.44
CA GLU A 109 -10.09 -13.45 -16.76
C GLU A 109 -10.21 -13.52 -15.24
N CYS A 110 -11.38 -13.16 -14.69
CA CYS A 110 -11.65 -13.20 -13.25
C CYS A 110 -12.94 -14.00 -12.97
N PRO A 111 -12.88 -15.35 -13.04
CA PRO A 111 -14.03 -16.19 -12.72
C PRO A 111 -14.42 -16.02 -11.25
N GLY A 112 -15.72 -16.15 -10.98
CA GLY A 112 -16.28 -16.00 -9.64
C GLY A 112 -17.76 -15.67 -9.70
N THR A 113 -18.42 -15.74 -8.55
CA THR A 113 -19.84 -15.35 -8.49
C THR A 113 -19.96 -13.83 -8.48
N ARG A 114 -21.12 -13.33 -8.96
CA ARG A 114 -21.48 -11.91 -8.89
C ARG A 114 -21.31 -11.34 -7.48
N TRP A 115 -21.79 -12.07 -6.47
CA TRP A 115 -21.75 -11.60 -5.08
C TRP A 115 -20.34 -11.58 -4.50
N GLU A 116 -19.50 -12.58 -4.79
CA GLU A 116 -18.09 -12.54 -4.39
C GLU A 116 -17.37 -11.31 -4.95
N LYS A 117 -17.53 -11.05 -6.25
CA LYS A 117 -16.87 -9.91 -6.91
C LYS A 117 -17.42 -8.58 -6.40
N PHE A 118 -18.72 -8.52 -6.08
CA PHE A 118 -19.31 -7.34 -5.45
C PHE A 118 -18.75 -7.08 -4.05
N PHE A 119 -18.67 -8.09 -3.18
CA PHE A 119 -18.12 -7.89 -1.83
C PHE A 119 -16.65 -7.46 -1.85
N VAL A 120 -15.86 -8.04 -2.75
CA VAL A 120 -14.47 -7.61 -2.96
C VAL A 120 -14.41 -6.17 -3.50
N GLY A 121 -15.24 -5.83 -4.48
CA GLY A 121 -15.33 -4.47 -5.02
C GLY A 121 -15.76 -3.44 -3.97
N ALA A 122 -16.72 -3.78 -3.10
CA ALA A 122 -17.13 -2.93 -2.00
C ALA A 122 -15.97 -2.68 -1.02
N GLY A 123 -15.15 -3.71 -0.73
CA GLY A 123 -13.92 -3.54 0.04
C GLY A 123 -12.94 -2.59 -0.64
N TYR A 124 -12.65 -2.80 -1.92
CA TYR A 124 -11.77 -1.92 -2.71
C TYR A 124 -12.24 -0.48 -2.78
N TRP A 125 -13.55 -0.25 -2.87
CA TRP A 125 -14.13 1.08 -2.84
C TRP A 125 -13.77 1.82 -1.55
N THR A 126 -13.79 1.15 -0.40
CA THR A 126 -13.37 1.79 0.87
C THR A 126 -11.89 2.16 0.93
N VAL A 127 -11.05 1.57 0.07
CA VAL A 127 -9.59 1.80 0.04
C VAL A 127 -9.22 2.83 -1.02
N CYS A 128 -9.80 2.73 -2.21
CA CYS A 128 -9.36 3.50 -3.38
C CYS A 128 -10.49 4.25 -4.10
N GLY A 129 -11.74 4.10 -3.65
CA GLY A 129 -12.89 4.73 -4.29
C GLY A 129 -13.40 4.04 -5.55
N ASN A 130 -12.86 2.89 -5.93
CA ASN A 130 -13.24 2.17 -7.14
C ASN A 130 -13.59 0.70 -6.85
N LEU A 131 -14.76 0.25 -7.32
CA LEU A 131 -15.23 -1.13 -7.15
C LEU A 131 -14.62 -2.09 -8.18
N GLN A 132 -14.29 -1.62 -9.38
CA GLN A 132 -13.99 -2.48 -10.54
C GLN A 132 -12.47 -2.60 -10.80
N VAL A 133 -11.70 -2.77 -9.75
CA VAL A 133 -10.23 -2.86 -9.80
C VAL A 133 -9.74 -4.23 -9.38
N TRP A 134 -8.51 -4.55 -9.78
CA TRP A 134 -7.81 -5.74 -9.33
C TRP A 134 -7.14 -5.51 -7.97
N GLY A 135 -7.02 -6.58 -7.18
CA GLY A 135 -6.33 -6.58 -5.89
C GLY A 135 -6.22 -7.97 -5.29
N ASP A 136 -5.77 -8.03 -4.04
CA ASP A 136 -5.59 -9.26 -3.25
C ASP A 136 -6.86 -9.65 -2.44
N SER A 137 -8.01 -9.10 -2.81
CA SER A 137 -9.30 -9.11 -2.09
C SER A 137 -9.40 -8.17 -0.89
N ILE A 138 -8.32 -7.46 -0.54
CA ILE A 138 -8.30 -6.44 0.51
C ILE A 138 -7.79 -5.12 -0.05
N VAL A 139 -6.60 -5.12 -0.65
CA VAL A 139 -5.91 -3.94 -1.15
C VAL A 139 -5.90 -3.95 -2.69
N PRO A 140 -6.46 -2.91 -3.32
CA PRO A 140 -6.36 -2.70 -4.75
C PRO A 140 -4.90 -2.54 -5.20
N VAL A 141 -4.53 -3.11 -6.36
CA VAL A 141 -3.19 -2.98 -6.94
C VAL A 141 -2.79 -1.51 -7.09
N GLN A 142 -3.70 -0.66 -7.56
CA GLN A 142 -3.44 0.77 -7.74
C GLN A 142 -3.12 1.52 -6.45
N SER A 143 -3.60 1.02 -5.30
CA SER A 143 -3.26 1.56 -3.99
C SER A 143 -2.02 0.89 -3.39
N ALA A 144 -1.67 -0.31 -3.86
CA ALA A 144 -0.52 -1.09 -3.40
C ALA A 144 0.82 -0.64 -3.98
N ILE A 145 0.79 0.04 -5.13
CA ILE A 145 1.96 0.56 -5.82
C ILE A 145 2.17 2.03 -5.47
N LEU A 146 3.36 2.36 -4.99
CA LEU A 146 3.73 3.71 -4.62
C LEU A 146 4.32 4.44 -5.84
N PRO A 147 3.96 5.71 -6.09
CA PRO A 147 4.63 6.51 -7.11
C PRO A 147 6.14 6.56 -6.88
N ASP A 148 6.91 6.53 -7.97
CA ASP A 148 8.37 6.59 -7.96
C ASP A 148 9.07 5.41 -7.25
N ALA A 149 8.33 4.34 -6.93
CA ALA A 149 8.93 3.10 -6.45
C ALA A 149 9.95 2.57 -7.47
N HIS A 150 11.04 2.03 -6.97
CA HIS A 150 12.12 1.54 -7.83
C HIS A 150 11.74 0.22 -8.51
N LYS A 151 10.86 -0.55 -7.87
CA LYS A 151 10.38 -1.82 -8.40
C LYS A 151 8.98 -2.14 -7.91
N ASP A 152 8.14 -2.53 -8.86
CA ASP A 152 6.81 -3.03 -8.60
C ASP A 152 6.71 -4.49 -9.02
N VAL A 153 6.11 -5.31 -8.16
CA VAL A 153 5.85 -6.72 -8.42
C VAL A 153 4.36 -6.96 -8.25
N VAL A 154 3.68 -7.28 -9.34
CA VAL A 154 2.27 -7.66 -9.32
C VAL A 154 2.18 -9.17 -9.54
N LEU A 155 1.71 -9.88 -8.51
CA LEU A 155 1.60 -11.35 -8.48
C LEU A 155 0.20 -11.83 -8.83
#